data_AF-A0A8K0G664-F1
#
_entry.id   AF-A0A8K0G664-F1
#
_cell.length_a   1.000
_cell.length_b   1.000
_cell.length_c   1.000
_cell.angle_alpha   90.00
_cell.angle_beta   90.00
_cell.angle_gamma   90.00
#
_symmetry.space_group_name_H-M   'P 1'
#
loop_
_entity.id
_entity.type
_entity.pdbx_description
1 polymer ?
#
loop_
_entity_poly.entity_id
_entity_poly.type
_entity_poly.pdbx_seq_one_letter_code
_entity_poly.pdbx_strand_id
1 'polypeptide(L)'
;MHDLFEGVCNYDTSGLLRAIIFNLKLFSIDTLNSRIQMFNYTEIESSNRPPIITVDRLKSALTMSASEMLCFSRLLGPIIGNLVPEELGIWELWIKLREIIDLVTAVDIHCKDFTRLKTLVEEHHILYIKYIGNLKPKHHHLVHYPTILQMSGPLRHLWSMRAAQNIENQN
;
A
#
# COMPACT_ATOMS: atom_id res chain seq x y z
N MET A 1 6.68 -2.30 11.09
CA MET A 1 6.07 -1.08 10.54
C MET A 1 4.56 -1.25 10.50
N HIS A 2 4.03 -1.49 11.69
CA HIS A 2 2.61 -1.75 11.93
C HIS A 2 1.79 -0.48 11.67
N ASP A 3 2.38 0.69 11.92
CA ASP A 3 1.83 1.99 11.58
C ASP A 3 1.53 2.18 10.09
N LEU A 4 2.39 1.69 9.19
CA LEU A 4 2.15 1.76 7.74
C LEU A 4 1.10 0.73 7.31
N PHE A 5 1.32 -0.57 7.54
CA PHE A 5 0.47 -1.60 6.93
C PHE A 5 -0.84 -1.83 7.70
N GLU A 6 -0.82 -1.86 9.03
CA GLU A 6 -2.05 -1.99 9.82
C GLU A 6 -2.74 -0.62 10.01
N GLY A 7 -2.21 0.42 9.36
CA GLY A 7 -2.68 1.79 9.45
C GLY A 7 -2.96 2.40 8.11
N VAL A 8 -2.01 3.21 7.63
CA VAL A 8 -2.14 3.98 6.39
C VAL A 8 -2.63 3.09 5.25
N CYS A 9 -1.90 2.02 4.92
CA CYS A 9 -2.25 1.15 3.78
C CYS A 9 -3.68 0.59 3.90
N ASN A 10 -4.11 0.26 5.12
CA ASN A 10 -5.46 -0.22 5.37
C ASN A 10 -6.50 0.89 5.11
N TYR A 11 -6.30 2.09 5.66
CA TYR A 11 -7.22 3.21 5.48
C TYR A 11 -7.32 3.64 4.02
N ASP A 12 -6.18 3.80 3.35
CA ASP A 12 -6.06 4.16 1.96
C ASP A 12 -6.72 3.15 1.05
N THR A 13 -6.32 1.88 1.15
CA THR A 13 -6.85 0.81 0.29
C THR A 13 -8.34 0.63 0.54
N SER A 14 -8.81 0.69 1.79
CA SER A 14 -10.24 0.63 2.09
C SER A 14 -11.01 1.83 1.52
N GLY A 15 -10.46 3.05 1.61
CA GLY A 15 -11.07 4.25 1.07
C GLY A 15 -11.17 4.21 -0.45
N LEU A 16 -10.06 3.87 -1.11
CA LEU A 16 -9.99 3.68 -2.55
C LEU A 16 -11.01 2.63 -3.03
N LEU A 17 -10.96 1.42 -2.46
CA LEU A 17 -11.84 0.33 -2.86
C LEU A 17 -13.31 0.67 -2.65
N ARG A 18 -13.66 1.34 -1.54
CA ARG A 18 -15.03 1.83 -1.32
C ARG A 18 -15.45 2.83 -2.38
N ALA A 19 -14.59 3.78 -2.72
CA ALA A 19 -14.89 4.77 -3.75
C ALA A 19 -15.09 4.10 -5.13
N ILE A 20 -14.20 3.22 -5.56
CA ILE A 20 -14.27 2.61 -6.89
C ILE A 20 -15.39 1.56 -7.01
N ILE A 21 -15.68 0.78 -5.96
CA ILE A 21 -16.68 -0.30 -5.99
C ILE A 21 -18.08 0.24 -5.67
N PHE A 22 -18.24 1.07 -4.63
CA PHE A 22 -19.58 1.46 -4.16
C PHE A 22 -20.05 2.80 -4.74
N ASN A 23 -19.15 3.77 -4.89
CA ASN A 23 -19.53 5.10 -5.37
C ASN A 23 -19.48 5.17 -6.90
N LEU A 24 -18.34 4.83 -7.49
CA LEU A 24 -18.11 4.86 -8.94
C LEU A 24 -18.63 3.60 -9.65
N LYS A 25 -18.78 2.49 -8.91
CA LYS A 25 -19.30 1.21 -9.41
C LYS A 25 -18.57 0.68 -10.65
N LEU A 26 -17.24 0.83 -10.67
CA LEU A 26 -16.41 0.39 -11.79
C LEU A 26 -16.42 -1.14 -11.95
N PHE A 27 -16.50 -1.87 -10.83
CA PHE A 27 -16.62 -3.32 -10.78
C PHE A 27 -17.19 -3.77 -9.43
N SER A 28 -17.57 -5.04 -9.32
CA SER A 28 -18.14 -5.60 -8.08
C SER A 28 -17.08 -6.13 -7.11
N ILE A 29 -17.44 -6.26 -5.84
CA ILE A 29 -16.58 -6.92 -4.85
C ILE A 29 -16.29 -8.38 -5.21
N ASP A 30 -17.22 -9.06 -5.88
CA ASP A 30 -17.00 -10.42 -6.36
C ASP A 30 -15.93 -10.45 -7.46
N THR A 31 -15.93 -9.45 -8.36
CA THR A 31 -14.88 -9.31 -9.38
C THR A 31 -13.51 -9.08 -8.73
N LEU A 32 -13.44 -8.25 -7.69
CA LEU A 32 -12.22 -8.05 -6.91
C LEU A 32 -11.74 -9.38 -6.31
N ASN A 33 -12.62 -10.08 -5.61
CA ASN A 33 -12.28 -11.34 -4.94
C ASN A 33 -11.87 -12.42 -5.95
N SER A 34 -12.57 -12.57 -7.06
CA SER A 34 -12.17 -13.50 -8.12
C SER A 34 -10.79 -13.17 -8.66
N ARG A 35 -10.47 -11.88 -8.90
CA ARG A 35 -9.15 -11.48 -9.38
C ARG A 35 -8.05 -11.68 -8.35
N ILE A 36 -8.28 -11.34 -7.08
CA ILE A 36 -7.38 -11.69 -5.98
C ILE A 36 -7.15 -13.20 -5.96
N GLN A 37 -8.20 -14.00 -6.18
CA GLN A 37 -8.08 -15.43 -6.07
C GLN A 37 -7.35 -16.11 -7.23
N MET A 38 -7.52 -15.58 -8.44
CA MET A 38 -6.97 -16.14 -9.67
C MET A 38 -5.61 -15.52 -10.04
N PHE A 39 -5.18 -14.48 -9.34
CA PHE A 39 -3.88 -13.84 -9.59
C PHE A 39 -2.74 -14.85 -9.40
N ASN A 40 -1.77 -14.82 -10.31
CA ASN A 40 -0.61 -15.70 -10.27
C ASN A 40 0.46 -15.11 -9.33
N TYR A 41 0.36 -15.42 -8.04
CA TYR A 41 1.33 -14.99 -7.03
C TYR A 41 2.65 -15.74 -7.20
N THR A 42 3.76 -15.04 -6.98
CA THR A 42 5.06 -15.70 -6.86
C THR A 42 5.09 -16.64 -5.64
N GLU A 43 6.03 -17.58 -5.61
CA GLU A 43 6.19 -18.50 -4.47
C GLU A 43 6.34 -17.74 -3.13
N ILE A 44 7.05 -16.61 -3.16
CA ILE A 44 7.26 -15.74 -2.00
C ILE A 44 5.94 -15.11 -1.52
N GLU A 45 5.12 -14.62 -2.44
CA GLU A 45 3.86 -13.92 -2.13
C GLU A 45 2.72 -14.89 -1.81
N SER A 46 2.81 -16.15 -2.24
CA SER A 46 1.76 -17.16 -2.07
C SER A 46 1.33 -17.33 -0.61
N SER A 47 2.28 -17.24 0.33
CA SER A 47 2.05 -17.33 1.77
C SER A 47 1.36 -16.10 2.38
N ASN A 48 1.34 -14.98 1.65
CA ASN A 48 0.81 -13.68 2.09
C ASN A 48 -0.33 -13.21 1.17
N ARG A 49 -1.01 -14.14 0.50
CA ARG A 49 -2.11 -13.82 -0.41
C ARG A 49 -3.23 -13.08 0.36
N PRO A 50 -3.78 -11.99 -0.20
CA PRO A 50 -4.85 -11.26 0.45
C PRO A 50 -6.08 -12.17 0.67
N PRO A 51 -6.71 -12.12 1.86
CA PRO A 51 -7.92 -12.88 2.13
C PRO A 51 -9.11 -12.36 1.31
N ILE A 52 -10.18 -13.16 1.25
CA ILE A 52 -11.45 -12.73 0.66
C ILE A 52 -11.95 -11.49 1.42
N ILE A 53 -12.28 -10.45 0.68
CA ILE A 53 -12.80 -9.19 1.22
C ILE A 53 -14.31 -9.24 1.17
N THR A 54 -14.98 -9.19 2.33
CA THR A 54 -16.44 -9.08 2.39
C THR A 54 -16.88 -7.62 2.35
N VAL A 55 -18.13 -7.36 1.98
CA VAL A 55 -18.70 -6.01 1.93
C VAL A 55 -18.62 -5.33 3.30
N ASP A 56 -18.94 -6.06 4.37
CA ASP A 56 -18.92 -5.51 5.73
C ASP A 56 -17.51 -5.15 6.18
N ARG A 57 -16.51 -5.96 5.83
CA ARG A 57 -15.10 -5.67 6.10
C ARG A 57 -14.61 -4.48 5.30
N LEU A 58 -14.96 -4.39 4.02
CA LEU A 58 -14.58 -3.23 3.21
C LEU A 58 -15.23 -1.93 3.70
N LYS A 59 -16.46 -1.98 4.23
CA LYS A 59 -17.14 -0.82 4.81
C LYS A 59 -16.55 -0.38 6.15
N SER A 60 -16.03 -1.31 6.94
CA SER A 60 -15.52 -1.07 8.29
C SER A 60 -13.99 -0.93 8.30
N ALA A 61 -13.27 -2.04 8.17
CA ALA A 61 -11.82 -2.11 8.04
C ALA A 61 -11.41 -3.45 7.42
N LEU A 62 -10.41 -3.41 6.52
CA LEU A 62 -9.82 -4.63 6.00
C LEU A 62 -9.14 -5.39 7.14
N THR A 63 -9.40 -6.69 7.27
CA THR A 63 -8.75 -7.54 8.26
C THR A 63 -7.66 -8.33 7.53
N MET A 64 -6.44 -7.83 7.61
CA MET A 64 -5.25 -8.41 6.99
C MET A 64 -4.08 -8.22 7.95
N SER A 65 -3.20 -9.21 8.03
CA SER A 65 -1.88 -9.04 8.63
C SER A 65 -1.05 -8.00 7.87
N ALA A 66 0.00 -7.49 8.50
CA ALA A 66 0.90 -6.54 7.84
C ALA A 66 1.52 -7.10 6.54
N SER A 67 1.82 -8.40 6.49
CA SER A 67 2.38 -9.05 5.29
C SER A 67 1.35 -9.20 4.18
N GLU A 68 0.11 -9.59 4.50
CA GLU A 68 -0.99 -9.66 3.52
C GLU A 68 -1.32 -8.26 2.97
N MET A 69 -1.32 -7.23 3.83
CA MET A 69 -1.57 -5.87 3.39
C MET A 69 -0.44 -5.32 2.52
N LEU A 70 0.82 -5.63 2.84
CA LEU A 70 1.95 -5.30 1.98
C LEU A 70 1.77 -5.96 0.61
N CYS A 71 1.54 -7.27 0.57
CA CYS A 71 1.27 -8.03 -0.65
C CYS A 71 0.14 -7.40 -1.47
N PHE A 72 -1.00 -7.12 -0.82
CA PHE A 72 -2.16 -6.53 -1.47
C PHE A 72 -1.86 -5.15 -2.04
N SER A 73 -1.27 -4.27 -1.24
CA SER A 73 -0.96 -2.89 -1.65
C SER A 73 0.02 -2.86 -2.82
N ARG A 74 0.95 -3.83 -2.88
CA ARG A 74 1.90 -3.96 -3.99
C ARG A 74 1.24 -4.44 -5.28
N LEU A 75 0.39 -5.44 -5.17
CA LEU A 75 -0.20 -6.15 -6.31
C LEU A 75 -1.54 -5.58 -6.77
N LEU A 76 -2.12 -4.61 -6.06
CA LEU A 76 -3.43 -4.06 -6.40
C LEU A 76 -3.50 -3.55 -7.85
N GLY A 77 -2.46 -2.84 -8.31
CA GLY A 77 -2.38 -2.36 -9.70
C GLY A 77 -2.44 -3.50 -10.72
N PRO A 78 -1.57 -4.51 -10.65
CA PRO A 78 -1.68 -5.71 -11.48
C PRO A 78 -3.04 -6.44 -11.39
N ILE A 79 -3.68 -6.45 -10.20
CA ILE A 79 -4.93 -7.18 -9.98
C ILE A 79 -6.13 -6.45 -10.62
N ILE A 80 -6.23 -5.13 -10.49
CA ILE A 80 -7.44 -4.37 -10.90
C ILE A 80 -7.19 -3.15 -11.78
N GLY A 81 -5.93 -2.80 -12.09
CA GLY A 81 -5.58 -1.56 -12.78
C GLY A 81 -6.25 -1.42 -14.16
N ASN A 82 -6.45 -2.52 -14.87
CA ASN A 82 -7.16 -2.52 -16.16
C ASN A 82 -8.69 -2.32 -16.03
N LEU A 83 -9.23 -2.27 -14.81
CA LEU A 83 -10.64 -1.95 -14.52
C LEU A 83 -10.81 -0.49 -14.07
N VAL A 84 -9.72 0.27 -14.00
CA VAL A 84 -9.69 1.64 -13.52
C VAL A 84 -9.33 2.57 -14.70
N PRO A 85 -10.13 3.62 -14.98
CA PRO A 85 -9.79 4.61 -16.00
C PRO A 85 -8.47 5.32 -15.69
N GLU A 86 -7.69 5.65 -16.72
CA GLU A 86 -6.37 6.28 -16.59
C GLU A 86 -6.46 7.66 -15.90
N GLU A 87 -7.52 8.42 -16.16
CA GLU A 87 -7.72 9.77 -15.62
C GLU A 87 -8.38 9.77 -14.23
N LEU A 88 -8.52 8.61 -13.59
CA LEU A 88 -9.19 8.53 -12.30
C LEU A 88 -8.31 9.13 -11.20
N GLY A 89 -8.62 10.37 -10.78
CA GLY A 89 -7.80 11.09 -9.81
C GLY A 89 -7.58 10.39 -8.45
N ILE A 90 -8.53 9.59 -7.96
CA ILE A 90 -8.32 8.81 -6.72
C ILE A 90 -7.32 7.66 -6.91
N TRP A 91 -7.10 7.21 -8.14
CA TRP A 91 -6.06 6.21 -8.44
C TRP A 91 -4.66 6.76 -8.23
N GLU A 92 -4.46 8.07 -8.44
CA GLU A 92 -3.20 8.76 -8.17
C GLU A 92 -2.80 8.63 -6.69
N LEU A 93 -3.78 8.65 -5.76
CA LEU A 93 -3.52 8.42 -4.33
C LEU A 93 -2.87 7.06 -4.09
N TRP A 94 -3.38 6.00 -4.76
CA TRP A 94 -2.78 4.67 -4.66
C TRP A 94 -1.39 4.62 -5.26
N ILE A 95 -1.16 5.30 -6.39
CA ILE A 95 0.18 5.40 -6.99
C ILE A 95 1.17 6.01 -6.00
N LYS A 96 0.82 7.13 -5.35
CA LYS A 96 1.68 7.75 -4.33
C LYS A 96 1.93 6.83 -3.13
N LEU A 97 0.89 6.15 -2.65
CA LEU A 97 1.05 5.16 -1.58
C LEU A 97 1.99 4.01 -2.00
N ARG A 98 1.86 3.51 -3.23
CA ARG A 98 2.70 2.45 -3.79
C ARG A 98 4.16 2.88 -3.85
N GLU A 99 4.45 4.10 -4.31
CA GLU A 99 5.79 4.66 -4.34
C GLU A 99 6.40 4.83 -2.94
N ILE A 100 5.59 5.27 -1.96
CA ILE A 100 6.00 5.34 -0.55
C ILE A 100 6.38 3.94 -0.05
N ILE A 101 5.51 2.94 -0.28
CA ILE A 101 5.77 1.55 0.11
C ILE A 101 7.09 1.07 -0.51
N ASP A 102 7.33 1.31 -1.80
CA ASP A 102 8.55 0.85 -2.46
C ASP A 102 9.82 1.45 -1.84
N LEU A 103 9.85 2.76 -1.57
CA LEU A 103 10.99 3.39 -0.90
C LEU A 103 11.20 2.86 0.52
N VAL A 104 10.11 2.75 1.28
CA VAL A 104 10.13 2.33 2.68
C VAL A 104 10.53 0.86 2.85
N THR A 105 10.30 0.05 1.83
CA THR A 105 10.61 -1.38 1.82
C THR A 105 11.84 -1.75 0.99
N ALA A 106 12.55 -0.74 0.45
CA ALA A 106 13.80 -0.93 -0.26
C ALA A 106 14.88 -1.54 0.65
N VAL A 107 15.75 -2.36 0.07
CA VAL A 107 16.92 -2.92 0.77
C VAL A 107 18.02 -1.87 0.89
N ASP A 108 18.19 -1.07 -0.15
CA ASP A 108 19.19 -0.02 -0.23
C ASP A 108 18.53 1.31 -0.64
N ILE A 109 19.13 2.42 -0.21
CA ILE A 109 18.65 3.76 -0.49
C ILE A 109 19.77 4.66 -1.02
N HIS A 110 19.39 5.60 -1.85
CA HIS A 110 20.24 6.61 -2.45
C HIS A 110 20.08 7.94 -1.71
N CYS A 111 21.07 8.82 -1.88
CA CYS A 111 21.07 10.14 -1.25
C CYS A 111 19.86 11.02 -1.61
N LYS A 112 19.10 10.73 -2.68
CA LYS A 112 17.91 11.49 -3.06
C LYS A 112 16.61 10.89 -2.51
N ASP A 113 16.65 9.68 -1.97
CA ASP A 113 15.45 8.94 -1.60
C ASP A 113 14.71 9.57 -0.40
N PHE A 114 15.43 10.20 0.54
CA PHE A 114 14.77 10.94 1.63
C PHE A 114 14.01 12.17 1.12
N THR A 115 14.57 12.90 0.14
CA THR A 115 13.92 14.07 -0.45
C THR A 115 12.69 13.63 -1.23
N ARG A 116 12.81 12.55 -2.02
CA ARG A 116 11.70 11.94 -2.74
C ARG A 116 10.61 11.47 -1.78
N LEU A 117 10.96 10.78 -0.70
CA LEU A 117 9.98 10.28 0.28
C LEU A 117 9.22 11.44 0.94
N LYS A 118 9.90 12.55 1.24
CA LYS A 118 9.26 13.75 1.79
C LYS A 118 8.20 14.29 0.82
N THR A 119 8.56 14.50 -0.45
CA THR A 119 7.62 14.98 -1.47
C THR A 119 6.44 14.02 -1.65
N LEU A 120 6.71 12.71 -1.72
CA LEU A 120 5.64 11.71 -1.87
C LEU A 120 4.66 11.72 -0.70
N VAL A 121 5.13 11.87 0.54
CA VAL A 121 4.26 11.95 1.73
C VAL A 121 3.40 13.21 1.71
N GLU A 122 3.96 14.35 1.30
CA GLU A 122 3.21 15.61 1.16
C GLU A 122 2.12 15.49 0.08
N GLU A 123 2.46 14.98 -1.10
CA GLU A 123 1.52 14.74 -2.21
C GLU A 123 0.43 13.73 -1.81
N HIS A 124 0.82 12.63 -1.18
CA HIS A 124 -0.09 11.60 -0.67
C HIS A 124 -1.13 12.20 0.28
N HIS A 125 -0.71 12.99 1.26
CA HIS A 125 -1.63 13.61 2.22
C HIS A 125 -2.60 14.58 1.55
N ILE A 126 -2.14 15.37 0.58
CA ILE A 126 -3.00 16.28 -0.21
C ILE A 126 -4.08 15.47 -0.95
N LEU A 127 -3.70 14.40 -1.64
CA LEU A 127 -4.64 13.55 -2.37
C LEU A 127 -5.59 12.79 -1.43
N TYR A 128 -5.10 12.33 -0.28
CA TYR A 128 -5.91 11.63 0.73
C TYR A 128 -7.01 12.57 1.26
N ILE A 129 -6.65 13.81 1.61
CA ILE A 129 -7.61 14.83 2.05
C ILE A 129 -8.63 15.12 0.96
N LYS A 130 -8.19 15.24 -0.30
CA LYS A 130 -9.04 15.53 -1.44
C LYS A 130 -10.08 14.43 -1.72
N TYR A 131 -9.68 13.15 -1.68
CA TYR A 131 -10.53 12.05 -2.17
C TYR A 131 -11.14 11.16 -1.08
N ILE A 132 -10.53 11.08 0.10
CA ILE A 132 -10.99 10.21 1.20
C ILE A 132 -11.49 11.05 2.38
N GLY A 133 -10.76 12.11 2.75
CA GLY A 133 -11.11 13.04 3.83
C GLY A 133 -10.00 13.16 4.88
N ASN A 134 -10.36 13.40 6.13
CA ASN A 134 -9.36 13.77 7.14
C ASN A 134 -8.34 12.65 7.43
N LEU A 135 -7.06 13.06 7.50
CA LEU A 135 -5.95 12.21 7.91
C LEU A 135 -6.21 11.59 9.28
N LYS A 136 -5.87 10.32 9.41
CA LYS A 136 -5.90 9.59 10.70
C LYS A 136 -4.57 9.77 11.43
N PRO A 137 -4.52 9.63 12.78
CA PRO A 137 -3.28 9.76 13.55
C PRO A 137 -2.09 8.97 12.99
N LYS A 138 -2.33 7.78 12.44
CA LYS A 138 -1.29 6.95 11.82
C LYS A 138 -0.61 7.57 10.60
N HIS A 139 -1.26 8.48 9.88
CA HIS A 139 -0.65 9.21 8.76
C HIS A 139 0.45 10.16 9.21
N HIS A 140 0.35 10.68 10.44
CA HIS A 140 1.38 11.56 10.99
C HIS A 140 2.75 10.87 11.09
N HIS A 141 2.78 9.55 11.27
CA HIS A 141 4.03 8.80 11.34
C HIS A 141 4.83 8.87 10.03
N LEU A 142 4.15 8.95 8.87
CA LEU A 142 4.82 9.07 7.57
C LEU A 142 5.65 10.35 7.44
N VAL A 143 5.27 11.42 8.12
CA VAL A 143 6.00 12.70 8.10
C VAL A 143 7.40 12.53 8.67
N HIS A 144 7.61 11.57 9.57
CA HIS A 144 8.90 11.29 10.19
C HIS A 144 9.75 10.31 9.40
N TYR A 145 9.17 9.58 8.46
CA TYR A 145 9.88 8.54 7.70
C TYR A 145 11.07 9.08 6.91
N PRO A 146 11.01 10.24 6.22
CA PRO A 146 12.16 10.84 5.56
C PRO A 146 13.35 11.08 6.50
N THR A 147 13.10 11.60 7.71
CA THR A 147 14.14 11.87 8.71
C THR A 147 14.74 10.58 9.24
N ILE A 148 13.91 9.58 9.55
CA ILE A 148 14.38 8.27 10.01
C ILE A 148 15.22 7.60 8.91
N LEU A 149 14.77 7.67 7.65
CA LEU A 149 15.50 7.15 6.49
C LEU A 149 16.88 7.81 6.35
N GLN A 150 16.94 9.13 6.51
CA GLN A 150 18.20 9.89 6.44
C GLN A 150 19.17 9.55 7.58
N MET A 151 18.67 9.34 8.80
CA MET A 151 19.49 9.12 9.98
C MET A 151 19.90 7.66 10.17
N SER A 152 19.05 6.71 9.78
CA SER A 152 19.18 5.29 10.12
C SER A 152 19.33 4.39 8.90
N GLY A 153 19.26 4.93 7.68
CA GLY A 153 19.32 4.14 6.47
C GLY A 153 17.98 3.46 6.14
N PRO A 154 17.98 2.37 5.36
CA PRO A 154 16.77 1.68 4.89
C PRO A 154 15.81 1.30 6.03
N LEU A 155 14.57 1.78 5.97
CA LEU A 155 13.55 1.56 7.01
C LEU A 155 13.16 0.09 7.18
N ARG A 156 13.37 -0.73 6.14
CA ARG A 156 13.19 -2.19 6.19
C ARG A 156 14.05 -2.84 7.27
N HIS A 157 15.18 -2.27 7.66
CA HIS A 157 16.03 -2.85 8.71
C HIS A 157 15.51 -2.56 10.13
N LEU A 158 14.54 -1.64 10.26
CA LEU A 158 14.01 -1.19 11.54
C LEU A 158 12.72 -1.91 11.96
N TRP A 159 12.16 -2.77 11.10
CA TRP A 159 10.90 -3.46 11.38
C TRP A 159 11.09 -4.92 11.80
N SER A 160 10.08 -5.51 12.44
CA SER A 160 10.06 -6.92 12.86
C SER A 160 9.27 -7.84 11.92
N MET A 161 8.82 -7.32 10.77
CA MET A 161 8.13 -8.12 9.77
C MET A 161 9.11 -9.10 9.12
N ARG A 162 8.71 -10.38 9.02
CA ARG A 162 9.46 -11.36 8.24
C ARG A 162 9.34 -11.00 6.76
N ALA A 163 10.34 -10.33 6.22
CA ALA A 163 10.49 -10.19 4.79
C ALA A 163 11.31 -11.39 4.31
N ALA A 164 10.85 -12.13 3.30
CA ALA A 164 11.68 -13.13 2.64
C ALA A 164 12.97 -12.42 2.17
N GLN A 165 14.08 -12.74 2.84
CA GLN A 165 15.39 -12.25 2.46
C GLN A 165 15.84 -13.12 1.30
N ASN A 166 15.88 -12.57 0.09
CA ASN A 166 16.77 -13.11 -0.90
C ASN A 166 18.18 -12.81 -0.40
N ILE A 167 18.78 -13.80 0.25
CA ILE A 167 20.22 -13.92 0.30
C ILE A 167 20.63 -14.23 -1.15
N GLU A 168 20.76 -13.18 -1.96
CA GLU A 168 21.63 -13.26 -3.12
C GLU A 168 23.06 -13.19 -2.58
N ASN A 169 23.54 -14.35 -2.09
CA ASN A 169 24.95 -14.65 -2.12
C ASN A 169 25.32 -14.77 -3.60
N GLN A 170 25.59 -13.65 -4.26
CA GLN A 170 26.36 -13.68 -5.50
C GLN A 170 27.83 -13.77 -5.11
N ASN A 171 28.44 -14.84 -5.63
CA ASN A 171 29.83 -15.24 -5.45
C ASN A 171 30.84 -14.18 -5.87
#